data_AF-A0A9E2CEF9-F1
#
_entry.id   AF-A0A9E2CEF9-F1
#
_cell.length_a   1.000
_cell.length_b   1.000
_cell.length_c   1.000
_cell.angle_alpha   90.00
_cell.angle_beta   90.00
_cell.angle_gamma   90.00
#
_symmetry.space_group_name_H-M   'P 1'
#
loop_
_entity.id
_entity.type
_entity.pdbx_description
1 polymer ?
#
loop_
_entity_poly.entity_id
_entity_poly.type
_entity_poly.pdbx_seq_one_letter_code
_entity_poly.pdbx_strand_id
1 'polypeptide(L)'
;GSNDYYLGCADEISELPVDPAGGTSISLSDEAYQTINLSGGATVSIYGNTYNQFFVGSNGYITFVHGETGYDESLETHFGGVPRVSALFDDLTPSTGMVSWKQLTDRAVVTYENVPEYNTSNSNTFQIELHFGGRIVISYLQVAATDGLAGLSAGTGLDPDFIESDLSVMAPCAPGDCDIDGDTDENDYAVFGNCFSGDGGGVGPGCYCVNLDGDGDVDCDDWNLFGDLWTAGDPPTFAPCELPGAAPLGSRYLTITPPEGPDPVALLVVGDSKDPVVSCVSRYVQADGTLGATPVYRAPSGPDGWNTINVHGPEIVPDAKYIVRGDYGVPGAPLLSPSQMVATRLWGDVEHNDIVNFSDISWIVFGFQGNYSLASLEEMETAPCDPEGIINFTDIQWAVRSFMGVGFFDGECTPPCS
;
A
#
# COMPACT_ATOMS: atom_id res chain seq x y z
N GLY A 1 -9.34 9.18 26.24
CA GLY A 1 -9.97 9.40 24.91
C GLY A 1 -11.21 8.54 24.83
N SER A 2 -12.13 8.80 23.90
CA SER A 2 -13.28 7.92 23.63
C SER A 2 -13.08 7.13 22.34
N ASN A 3 -13.92 6.11 22.14
CA ASN A 3 -13.95 5.29 20.91
C ASN A 3 -14.27 6.10 19.64
N ASP A 4 -14.61 7.39 19.76
CA ASP A 4 -14.80 8.28 18.61
C ASP A 4 -13.48 8.68 17.94
N TYR A 5 -12.35 8.49 18.65
CA TYR A 5 -11.03 8.98 18.21
C TYR A 5 -9.96 7.90 18.10
N TYR A 6 -10.20 6.74 18.69
CA TYR A 6 -9.31 5.59 18.58
C TYR A 6 -10.12 4.30 18.60
N LEU A 7 -9.53 3.27 18.00
CA LEU A 7 -9.94 1.89 18.12
C LEU A 7 -8.79 1.17 18.84
N GLY A 8 -9.12 0.24 19.74
CA GLY A 8 -8.11 -0.50 20.51
C GLY A 8 -8.55 -1.92 20.83
N CYS A 9 -7.56 -2.81 20.85
CA CYS A 9 -7.66 -4.22 21.21
C CYS A 9 -6.73 -4.51 22.40
N ALA A 10 -6.86 -5.67 23.04
CA ALA A 10 -6.03 -6.04 24.18
C ALA A 10 -5.65 -7.52 24.16
N ASP A 11 -4.37 -7.80 24.38
CA ASP A 11 -3.83 -9.14 24.59
C ASP A 11 -3.20 -9.28 25.98
N GLU A 12 -3.20 -10.50 26.51
CA GLU A 12 -2.46 -10.82 27.74
C GLU A 12 -0.95 -10.86 27.48
N ILE A 13 -0.19 -10.29 28.40
CA ILE A 13 1.28 -10.33 28.38
C ILE A 13 1.83 -11.11 29.58
N SER A 14 2.95 -11.79 29.40
CA SER A 14 3.70 -12.45 30.49
C SER A 14 5.08 -11.83 30.73
N GLU A 15 5.49 -10.92 29.86
CA GLU A 15 6.69 -10.10 29.94
C GLU A 15 6.44 -8.76 29.23
N LEU A 16 7.30 -7.76 29.46
CA LEU A 16 7.22 -6.50 28.70
C LEU A 16 7.53 -6.78 27.22
N PRO A 17 6.74 -6.24 26.26
CA PRO A 17 6.98 -6.48 24.83
C PRO A 17 8.36 -6.05 24.34
N VAL A 18 8.95 -5.05 25.02
CA VAL A 18 10.31 -4.60 24.75
C VAL A 18 11.15 -4.75 26.01
N ASP A 19 12.20 -5.57 25.95
CA ASP A 19 13.18 -5.66 27.04
C ASP A 19 13.77 -4.25 27.32
N PRO A 20 13.71 -3.70 28.55
CA PRO A 20 14.29 -2.40 28.88
C PRO A 20 15.83 -2.35 28.80
N ALA A 21 16.52 -3.50 28.81
CA ALA A 21 17.98 -3.58 28.89
C ALA A 21 18.70 -2.86 27.74
N GLY A 22 19.62 -1.95 28.06
CA GLY A 22 20.31 -1.11 27.06
C GLY A 22 19.54 0.16 26.67
N GLY A 23 18.41 0.44 27.33
CA GLY A 23 17.75 1.74 27.27
C GLY A 23 18.54 2.84 27.97
N THR A 24 18.19 4.09 27.66
CA THR A 24 18.75 5.27 28.33
C THR A 24 17.88 5.60 29.54
N SER A 25 18.48 5.61 30.73
CA SER A 25 17.78 6.00 31.96
C SER A 25 17.34 7.46 31.91
N ILE A 26 16.11 7.72 32.36
CA ILE A 26 15.52 9.04 32.51
C ILE A 26 15.60 9.40 34.00
N SER A 27 16.28 10.50 34.32
CA SER A 27 16.49 10.91 35.71
C SER A 27 15.36 11.83 36.15
N LEU A 28 14.30 11.24 36.69
CA LEU A 28 13.14 11.97 37.21
C LEU A 28 13.14 11.95 38.73
N SER A 29 12.93 13.12 39.34
CA SER A 29 12.52 13.21 40.74
C SER A 29 11.00 13.14 40.84
N ASP A 30 10.49 13.30 42.05
CA ASP A 30 9.10 13.64 42.29
C ASP A 30 8.68 14.87 41.47
N GLU A 31 7.46 14.83 40.92
CA GLU A 31 6.87 15.91 40.12
C GLU A 31 7.82 16.47 39.05
N ALA A 32 8.39 15.59 38.22
CA ALA A 32 9.38 15.96 37.22
C ALA A 32 9.03 15.48 35.82
N TYR A 33 9.63 16.10 34.81
CA TYR A 33 9.64 15.58 33.46
C TYR A 33 11.03 15.67 32.84
N GLN A 34 11.25 14.87 31.79
CA GLN A 34 12.41 14.99 30.93
C GLN A 34 11.98 15.03 29.46
N THR A 35 12.58 15.93 28.69
CA THR A 35 12.38 16.01 27.24
C THR A 35 13.19 14.92 26.54
N ILE A 36 12.54 14.20 25.64
CA ILE A 36 13.13 13.19 24.76
C ILE A 36 13.08 13.71 23.33
N ASN A 37 14.24 13.73 22.66
CA ASN A 37 14.36 14.12 21.26
C ASN A 37 14.59 12.89 20.41
N LEU A 38 13.74 12.69 19.39
CA LEU A 38 13.89 11.63 18.42
C LEU A 38 15.02 11.95 17.44
N SER A 39 15.75 10.91 17.05
CA SER A 39 16.88 10.99 16.14
C SER A 39 16.52 10.47 14.75
N GLY A 40 17.34 10.79 13.74
CA GLY A 40 17.18 10.22 12.39
C GLY A 40 15.97 10.73 11.60
N GLY A 41 15.36 11.85 12.01
CA GLY A 41 14.14 12.37 11.39
C GLY A 41 12.87 11.63 11.79
N ALA A 42 12.96 10.68 12.73
CA ALA A 42 11.80 9.96 13.24
C ALA A 42 10.82 10.90 13.94
N THR A 43 9.54 10.58 13.79
CA THR A 43 8.43 11.29 14.43
C THR A 43 7.44 10.29 15.00
N VAL A 44 6.77 10.68 16.08
CA VAL A 44 5.61 9.99 16.63
C VAL A 44 4.37 10.86 16.42
N SER A 45 3.18 10.26 16.40
CA SER A 45 1.95 11.02 16.20
C SER A 45 0.88 10.71 17.23
N ILE A 46 0.12 11.73 17.61
CA ILE A 46 -1.12 11.59 18.37
C ILE A 46 -2.15 12.58 17.81
N TYR A 47 -3.42 12.17 17.65
CA TYR A 47 -4.49 12.99 17.09
C TYR A 47 -4.12 13.70 15.77
N GLY A 48 -3.48 12.97 14.85
CA GLY A 48 -3.07 13.48 13.53
C GLY A 48 -1.93 14.50 13.53
N ASN A 49 -1.35 14.82 14.69
CA ASN A 49 -0.21 15.73 14.81
C ASN A 49 1.08 14.93 14.99
N THR A 50 2.12 15.29 14.23
CA THR A 50 3.45 14.65 14.29
C THR A 50 4.42 15.44 15.15
N TYR A 51 5.22 14.75 15.97
CA TYR A 51 6.19 15.34 16.88
C TYR A 51 7.55 14.63 16.76
N ASN A 52 8.62 15.41 16.73
CA ASN A 52 10.01 14.89 16.79
C ASN A 52 10.58 14.88 18.22
N GLN A 53 9.78 15.28 19.21
CA GLN A 53 10.11 15.24 20.63
C GLN A 53 8.85 15.01 21.46
N PHE A 54 9.02 14.47 22.65
CA PHE A 54 7.96 14.31 23.66
C PHE A 54 8.55 14.48 25.06
N PHE A 55 7.69 14.54 26.08
CA PHE A 55 8.09 14.80 27.46
C PHE A 55 7.58 13.66 28.34
N VAL A 56 8.50 12.99 29.03
CA VAL A 56 8.18 11.87 29.93
C VAL A 56 8.04 12.42 31.34
N GLY A 57 6.84 12.31 31.94
CA GLY A 57 6.56 12.71 33.31
C GLY A 57 6.85 11.60 34.31
N SER A 58 7.18 11.94 35.57
CA SER A 58 7.36 10.97 36.66
C SER A 58 6.09 10.16 36.92
N ASN A 59 4.95 10.80 36.69
CA ASN A 59 3.60 10.37 37.05
C ASN A 59 2.93 9.52 35.95
N GLY A 60 3.70 8.66 35.27
CA GLY A 60 3.16 7.63 34.36
C GLY A 60 2.48 8.12 33.08
N TYR A 61 2.84 9.32 32.58
CA TYR A 61 2.35 9.86 31.31
C TYR A 61 3.46 10.44 30.43
N ILE A 62 3.13 10.56 29.14
CA ILE A 62 3.87 11.31 28.12
C ILE A 62 3.01 12.47 27.63
N THR A 63 3.56 13.68 27.62
CA THR A 63 2.92 14.85 26.99
C THR A 63 3.64 15.25 25.71
N PHE A 64 2.90 15.98 24.87
CA PHE A 64 3.42 16.60 23.67
C PHE A 64 3.39 18.13 23.81
N VAL A 65 4.16 18.83 22.97
CA VAL A 65 4.33 20.29 22.98
C VAL A 65 5.15 20.84 24.16
N HIS A 66 4.76 20.56 25.41
CA HIS A 66 5.56 20.87 26.60
C HIS A 66 5.42 19.82 27.70
N GLY A 67 6.40 19.79 28.61
CA GLY A 67 6.38 18.91 29.78
C GLY A 67 5.45 19.42 30.88
N GLU A 68 5.03 18.52 31.74
CA GLU A 68 4.17 18.79 32.89
C GLU A 68 4.64 18.01 34.12
N THR A 69 4.19 18.45 35.30
CA THR A 69 4.57 17.89 36.60
C THR A 69 3.37 17.58 37.49
N GLY A 70 2.15 17.66 36.94
CA GLY A 70 0.93 17.40 37.70
C GLY A 70 0.89 15.95 38.18
N TYR A 71 0.52 15.75 39.45
CA TYR A 71 0.36 14.45 40.11
C TYR A 71 -1.12 14.07 40.33
N ASP A 72 -2.00 15.08 40.38
CA ASP A 72 -3.43 14.90 40.67
C ASP A 72 -4.16 14.28 39.48
N GLU A 73 -4.51 12.99 39.58
CA GLU A 73 -5.19 12.27 38.52
C GLU A 73 -6.66 12.71 38.43
N SER A 74 -7.01 13.33 37.31
CA SER A 74 -8.37 13.76 37.04
C SER A 74 -8.61 13.87 35.55
N LEU A 75 -9.86 13.67 35.12
CA LEU A 75 -10.25 13.85 33.72
C LEU A 75 -9.96 15.27 33.22
N GLU A 76 -10.21 16.29 34.07
CA GLU A 76 -9.90 17.69 33.76
C GLU A 76 -8.40 17.87 33.44
N THR A 77 -7.53 17.30 34.27
CA THR A 77 -6.08 17.39 34.08
C THR A 77 -5.63 16.54 32.90
N HIS A 78 -6.21 15.36 32.67
CA HIS A 78 -5.89 14.48 31.53
C HIS A 78 -6.22 15.15 30.19
N PHE A 79 -7.39 15.77 30.08
CA PHE A 79 -7.84 16.39 28.84
C PHE A 79 -7.39 17.84 28.65
N GLY A 80 -6.91 18.51 29.71
CA GLY A 80 -6.55 19.93 29.68
C GLY A 80 -5.14 20.22 29.19
N GLY A 81 -5.00 21.18 28.27
CA GLY A 81 -3.79 21.96 28.06
C GLY A 81 -2.78 21.38 27.07
N VAL A 82 -2.59 20.05 27.03
CA VAL A 82 -1.63 19.40 26.14
C VAL A 82 -2.11 18.03 25.67
N PRO A 83 -1.74 17.61 24.44
CA PRO A 83 -1.93 16.22 24.05
C PRO A 83 -1.12 15.31 24.98
N ARG A 84 -1.71 14.16 25.36
CA ARG A 84 -1.13 13.26 26.36
C ARG A 84 -1.44 11.79 26.05
N VAL A 85 -0.48 10.92 26.34
CA VAL A 85 -0.67 9.47 26.54
C VAL A 85 -0.45 9.18 28.02
N SER A 86 -1.49 8.76 28.72
CA SER A 86 -1.40 8.31 30.12
C SER A 86 -1.50 6.78 30.14
N ALA A 87 -0.53 6.11 30.75
CA ALA A 87 -0.60 4.68 31.01
C ALA A 87 -1.06 4.41 32.43
N LEU A 88 -0.40 5.02 33.40
CA LEU A 88 -0.80 4.96 34.80
C LEU A 88 -0.59 6.35 35.40
N PHE A 89 -1.46 7.28 35.02
CA PHE A 89 -1.40 8.62 35.56
C PHE A 89 -1.91 8.61 37.00
N ASP A 90 -0.95 8.76 37.91
CA ASP A 90 -1.08 8.73 39.36
C ASP A 90 0.14 9.46 39.97
N ASP A 91 0.17 9.69 41.28
CA ASP A 91 1.27 10.30 42.03
C ASP A 91 2.45 9.31 42.15
N LEU A 92 3.16 9.07 41.05
CA LEU A 92 4.30 8.15 40.99
C LEU A 92 5.64 8.84 41.23
N THR A 93 6.52 8.17 41.97
CA THR A 93 7.85 8.70 42.28
C THR A 93 8.93 7.65 42.01
N PRO A 94 9.87 7.88 41.06
CA PRO A 94 10.97 6.95 40.76
C PRO A 94 12.06 6.88 41.84
N SER A 95 11.67 6.79 43.12
CA SER A 95 12.56 6.79 44.29
C SER A 95 13.36 5.50 44.43
N THR A 96 12.78 4.36 44.05
CA THR A 96 13.39 3.02 44.13
C THR A 96 13.26 2.21 42.83
N GLY A 97 12.41 2.65 41.91
CA GLY A 97 12.30 2.13 40.54
C GLY A 97 13.11 2.95 39.54
N MET A 98 12.91 2.67 38.25
CA MET A 98 13.60 3.35 37.16
C MET A 98 12.65 3.67 36.02
N VAL A 99 12.81 4.87 35.46
CA VAL A 99 12.23 5.22 34.16
C VAL A 99 13.33 5.19 33.13
N SER A 100 13.10 4.55 31.98
CA SER A 100 14.06 4.48 30.89
C SER A 100 13.36 4.58 29.53
N TRP A 101 14.12 4.87 28.48
CA TRP A 101 13.59 4.88 27.13
C TRP A 101 14.53 4.31 26.08
N LYS A 102 13.96 3.91 24.95
CA LYS A 102 14.66 3.44 23.75
C LYS A 102 14.03 4.02 22.49
N GLN A 103 14.86 4.25 21.48
CA GLN A 103 14.40 4.44 20.11
C GLN A 103 14.78 3.18 19.32
N LEU A 104 13.78 2.50 18.76
CA LEU A 104 13.93 1.39 17.83
C LEU A 104 13.79 1.91 16.39
N THR A 105 13.83 1.00 15.41
CA THR A 105 13.71 1.36 13.99
C THR A 105 12.32 1.87 13.62
N ASP A 106 11.30 1.44 14.35
CA ASP A 106 9.88 1.64 14.06
C ASP A 106 9.12 2.39 15.17
N ARG A 107 9.73 2.60 16.35
CA ARG A 107 9.04 3.19 17.51
C ARG A 107 9.97 3.78 18.58
N ALA A 108 9.39 4.58 19.47
CA ALA A 108 10.00 4.98 20.73
C ALA A 108 9.29 4.32 21.91
N VAL A 109 10.04 3.84 22.89
CA VAL A 109 9.52 3.08 24.03
C VAL A 109 9.94 3.74 25.32
N VAL A 110 9.00 4.01 26.21
CA VAL A 110 9.23 4.48 27.58
C VAL A 110 8.81 3.37 28.54
N THR A 111 9.71 3.00 29.44
CA THR A 111 9.48 1.97 30.47
C THR A 111 9.50 2.60 31.84
N TYR A 112 8.47 2.33 32.63
CA TYR A 112 8.46 2.52 34.07
C TYR A 112 8.65 1.14 34.67
N GLU A 113 9.78 0.91 35.34
CA GLU A 113 10.13 -0.39 35.91
C GLU A 113 10.23 -0.27 37.42
N ASN A 114 9.37 -1.02 38.13
CA ASN A 114 9.27 -1.04 39.59
C ASN A 114 9.06 0.34 40.24
N VAL A 115 8.37 1.27 39.59
CA VAL A 115 8.17 2.64 40.08
C VAL A 115 7.04 2.65 41.12
N PRO A 116 7.29 3.08 42.38
CA PRO A 116 6.25 3.17 43.40
C PRO A 116 5.40 4.44 43.26
N GLU A 117 4.22 4.44 43.87
CA GLU A 117 3.49 5.67 44.24
C GLU A 117 4.25 6.45 45.32
N TYR A 118 4.09 7.76 45.34
CA TYR A 118 4.69 8.66 46.31
C TYR A 118 4.32 8.27 47.74
N ASN A 119 5.34 8.24 48.62
CA ASN A 119 5.21 7.78 50.01
C ASN A 119 4.63 6.37 50.22
N THR A 120 4.67 5.51 49.20
CA THR A 120 4.33 4.10 49.32
C THR A 120 5.56 3.20 49.15
N SER A 121 5.36 1.88 49.25
CA SER A 121 6.37 0.87 48.93
C SER A 121 5.85 -0.15 47.91
N ASN A 122 4.81 0.22 47.14
CA ASN A 122 4.31 -0.63 46.09
C ASN A 122 5.24 -0.58 44.88
N SER A 123 4.85 -1.19 43.78
CA SER A 123 5.69 -1.24 42.59
C SER A 123 4.81 -1.32 41.37
N ASN A 124 5.12 -0.53 40.35
CA ASN A 124 4.39 -0.50 39.09
C ASN A 124 5.38 -0.64 37.94
N THR A 125 5.10 -1.58 37.04
CA THR A 125 5.89 -1.91 35.86
C THR A 125 4.99 -1.92 34.63
N PHE A 126 5.23 -0.96 33.74
CA PHE A 126 4.47 -0.76 32.51
C PHE A 126 5.30 -0.07 31.43
N GLN A 127 4.84 -0.14 30.17
CA GLN A 127 5.46 0.48 29.01
C GLN A 127 4.47 1.33 28.21
N ILE A 128 5.01 2.36 27.57
CA ILE A 128 4.34 3.16 26.54
C ILE A 128 5.21 3.09 25.28
N GLU A 129 4.68 2.47 24.23
CA GLU A 129 5.31 2.40 22.91
C GLU A 129 4.58 3.35 21.95
N LEU A 130 5.33 4.28 21.36
CA LEU A 130 4.87 5.22 20.36
C LEU A 130 5.48 4.81 19.01
N HIS A 131 4.72 4.07 18.20
CA HIS A 131 5.15 3.70 16.86
C HIS A 131 5.20 4.93 15.95
N PHE A 132 6.17 4.95 15.04
CA PHE A 132 6.31 6.03 14.06
C PHE A 132 5.15 6.02 13.06
N GLY A 133 4.59 4.85 12.81
CA GLY A 133 3.28 4.69 12.17
C GLY A 133 2.10 4.90 13.12
N GLY A 134 2.16 5.84 14.07
CA GLY A 134 1.00 6.29 14.86
C GLY A 134 0.31 5.30 15.82
N ARG A 135 0.61 4.00 15.77
CA ARG A 135 0.11 3.01 16.74
C ARG A 135 0.67 3.30 18.13
N ILE A 136 -0.19 3.28 19.15
CA ILE A 136 0.21 3.43 20.55
C ILE A 136 -0.07 2.11 21.25
N VAL A 137 0.95 1.55 21.91
CA VAL A 137 0.79 0.35 22.74
C VAL A 137 1.08 0.73 24.19
N ILE A 138 0.19 0.35 25.10
CA ILE A 138 0.38 0.48 26.53
C ILE A 138 0.36 -0.92 27.14
N SER A 139 1.42 -1.28 27.86
CA SER A 139 1.60 -2.64 28.38
C SER A 139 1.74 -2.61 29.89
N TYR A 140 0.93 -3.41 30.60
CA TYR A 140 0.96 -3.51 32.06
C TYR A 140 1.48 -4.89 32.47
N LEU A 141 2.72 -4.97 32.95
CA LEU A 141 3.28 -6.25 33.42
C LEU A 141 2.89 -6.51 34.88
N GLN A 142 2.98 -5.48 35.71
CA GLN A 142 2.67 -5.58 37.13
C GLN A 142 2.27 -4.20 37.65
N VAL A 143 1.02 -4.02 38.08
CA VAL A 143 0.53 -2.76 38.65
C VAL A 143 -0.01 -3.06 40.03
N ALA A 144 0.55 -2.42 41.05
CA ALA A 144 0.12 -2.52 42.44
C ALA A 144 -0.70 -1.31 42.90
N ALA A 145 -0.67 -0.21 42.15
CA ALA A 145 -1.60 0.89 42.33
C ALA A 145 -3.04 0.40 42.21
N THR A 146 -3.92 0.95 43.05
CA THR A 146 -5.34 0.54 43.11
C THR A 146 -6.28 1.48 42.35
N ASP A 147 -5.71 2.57 41.87
CA ASP A 147 -6.30 3.70 41.17
C ASP A 147 -5.26 4.26 40.19
N GLY A 148 -5.66 5.30 39.46
CA GLY A 148 -4.90 5.89 38.36
C GLY A 148 -5.70 5.98 37.07
N LEU A 149 -5.15 6.69 36.09
CA LEU A 149 -5.80 6.96 34.81
C LEU A 149 -4.97 6.46 33.62
N ALA A 150 -5.62 5.70 32.75
CA ALA A 150 -5.12 5.31 31.44
C ALA A 150 -5.94 5.98 30.33
N GLY A 151 -5.28 6.48 29.27
CA GLY A 151 -5.99 7.03 28.12
C GLY A 151 -5.18 7.96 27.23
N LEU A 152 -5.81 8.33 26.11
CA LEU A 152 -5.30 9.30 25.14
C LEU A 152 -6.05 10.63 25.23
N SER A 153 -5.33 11.74 25.10
CA SER A 153 -5.91 13.09 25.16
C SER A 153 -5.37 13.96 24.03
N ALA A 154 -6.27 14.73 23.40
CA ALA A 154 -5.92 15.75 22.42
C ALA A 154 -5.51 17.09 23.09
N GLY A 155 -5.66 17.22 24.41
CA GLY A 155 -5.36 18.44 25.15
C GLY A 155 -6.37 19.58 25.00
N THR A 156 -7.55 19.31 24.43
CA THR A 156 -8.56 20.32 24.08
C THR A 156 -9.59 20.59 25.17
N GLY A 157 -9.42 19.99 26.36
CA GLY A 157 -10.39 20.02 27.46
C GLY A 157 -11.30 18.79 27.45
N LEU A 158 -11.94 18.55 28.60
CA LEU A 158 -12.90 17.46 28.78
C LEU A 158 -14.19 17.77 28.01
N ASP A 159 -14.59 16.85 27.12
CA ASP A 159 -15.87 16.94 26.41
C ASP A 159 -17.04 16.70 27.41
N PRO A 160 -18.08 17.56 27.43
CA PRO A 160 -19.27 17.33 28.25
C PRO A 160 -19.96 15.98 28.02
N ASP A 161 -19.83 15.41 26.82
CA ASP A 161 -20.42 14.13 26.43
C ASP A 161 -19.39 12.98 26.51
N PHE A 162 -18.25 13.19 27.16
CA PHE A 162 -17.22 12.16 27.34
C PHE A 162 -17.76 10.94 28.07
N ILE A 163 -17.53 9.77 27.47
CA ILE A 163 -17.76 8.46 28.06
C ILE A 163 -16.43 7.73 28.08
N GLU A 164 -16.07 7.20 29.25
CA GLU A 164 -14.88 6.37 29.42
C GLU A 164 -15.01 5.06 28.65
N SER A 165 -13.95 4.71 27.93
CA SER A 165 -13.82 3.38 27.35
C SER A 165 -13.43 2.38 28.43
N ASP A 166 -14.09 1.22 28.47
CA ASP A 166 -13.69 0.11 29.32
C ASP A 166 -12.59 -0.70 28.61
N LEU A 167 -11.34 -0.48 29.00
CA LEU A 167 -10.18 -1.17 28.42
C LEU A 167 -10.15 -2.67 28.78
N SER A 168 -10.89 -3.11 29.80
CA SER A 168 -10.89 -4.49 30.28
C SER A 168 -11.76 -5.44 29.46
N VAL A 169 -12.61 -4.90 28.59
CA VAL A 169 -13.51 -5.65 27.71
C VAL A 169 -13.15 -5.52 26.23
N MET A 170 -11.96 -5.01 25.92
CA MET A 170 -11.44 -4.95 24.55
C MET A 170 -11.31 -6.35 23.96
N ALA A 171 -11.61 -6.47 22.66
CA ALA A 171 -11.39 -7.70 21.93
C ALA A 171 -9.88 -8.03 21.83
N PRO A 172 -9.51 -9.31 21.65
CA PRO A 172 -8.13 -9.69 21.34
C PRO A 172 -7.60 -8.91 20.14
N CYS A 173 -6.29 -8.64 20.11
CA CYS A 173 -5.70 -8.01 18.93
C CYS A 173 -5.61 -9.01 17.79
N ALA A 174 -6.45 -8.83 16.77
CA ALA A 174 -6.37 -9.58 15.52
C ALA A 174 -5.76 -8.67 14.43
N PRO A 175 -4.67 -9.08 13.77
CA PRO A 175 -4.20 -8.41 12.55
C PRO A 175 -5.33 -8.42 11.52
N GLY A 176 -5.51 -7.32 10.79
CA GLY A 176 -6.56 -7.22 9.76
C GLY A 176 -7.95 -6.88 10.29
N ASP A 177 -8.19 -7.02 11.60
CA ASP A 177 -9.42 -6.62 12.28
C ASP A 177 -9.38 -5.11 12.59
N CYS A 178 -9.98 -4.33 11.69
CA CYS A 178 -10.03 -2.89 11.72
C CYS A 178 -11.26 -2.33 12.44
N ASP A 179 -12.34 -3.09 12.57
CA ASP A 179 -13.53 -2.68 13.31
C ASP A 179 -13.60 -3.22 14.76
N ILE A 180 -12.66 -4.09 15.13
CA ILE A 180 -12.38 -4.65 16.46
C ILE A 180 -13.56 -5.46 16.98
N ASP A 181 -14.14 -6.29 16.12
CA ASP A 181 -15.15 -7.26 16.51
C ASP A 181 -14.59 -8.68 16.73
N GLY A 182 -13.30 -8.86 16.48
CA GLY A 182 -12.54 -10.08 16.75
C GLY A 182 -12.40 -11.00 15.54
N ASP A 183 -12.76 -10.55 14.34
CA ASP A 183 -12.59 -11.31 13.12
C ASP A 183 -12.06 -10.44 11.94
N THR A 184 -11.88 -11.04 10.75
CA THR A 184 -11.41 -10.29 9.57
C THR A 184 -12.33 -10.61 8.41
N ASP A 185 -13.17 -9.64 8.05
CA ASP A 185 -14.31 -9.86 7.16
C ASP A 185 -14.63 -8.68 6.21
N GLU A 186 -15.87 -8.64 5.70
CA GLU A 186 -16.33 -7.65 4.73
C GLU A 186 -16.25 -6.20 5.27
N ASN A 187 -16.40 -6.01 6.58
CA ASN A 187 -16.27 -4.69 7.20
C ASN A 187 -14.81 -4.20 7.12
N ASP A 188 -13.85 -5.09 7.37
CA ASP A 188 -12.43 -4.78 7.28
C ASP A 188 -11.96 -4.61 5.85
N TYR A 189 -12.51 -5.40 4.92
CA TYR A 189 -12.24 -5.25 3.49
C TYR A 189 -12.57 -3.84 3.00
N ALA A 190 -13.66 -3.24 3.50
CA ALA A 190 -14.00 -1.86 3.16
C ALA A 190 -12.94 -0.87 3.68
N VAL A 191 -12.33 -1.13 4.84
CA VAL A 191 -11.21 -0.32 5.36
C VAL A 191 -9.98 -0.53 4.49
N PHE A 192 -9.64 -1.79 4.16
CA PHE A 192 -8.52 -2.13 3.28
C PHE A 192 -8.58 -1.36 1.96
N GLY A 193 -9.71 -1.42 1.25
CA GLY A 193 -9.88 -0.76 -0.04
C GLY A 193 -9.74 0.78 0.02
N ASN A 194 -10.15 1.40 1.14
CA ASN A 194 -9.98 2.84 1.35
C ASN A 194 -8.54 3.23 1.69
N CYS A 195 -7.78 2.29 2.24
CA CYS A 195 -6.42 2.48 2.72
C CYS A 195 -5.35 2.11 1.69
N PHE A 196 -5.70 1.28 0.70
CA PHE A 196 -4.80 0.83 -0.34
C PHE A 196 -4.16 2.01 -1.08
N SER A 197 -2.85 2.13 -0.92
CA SER A 197 -2.03 3.22 -1.45
C SER A 197 -1.00 2.74 -2.47
N GLY A 198 -0.78 1.42 -2.53
CA GLY A 198 0.20 0.76 -3.42
C GLY A 198 1.65 1.03 -3.01
N ASP A 199 2.59 0.38 -3.72
CA ASP A 199 4.02 0.44 -3.39
C ASP A 199 4.52 1.89 -3.25
N GLY A 200 5.01 2.24 -2.06
CA GLY A 200 5.53 3.56 -1.70
C GLY A 200 4.47 4.65 -1.46
N GLY A 201 3.19 4.28 -1.39
CA GLY A 201 2.06 5.20 -1.20
C GLY A 201 1.92 5.77 0.22
N GLY A 202 2.54 5.11 1.21
CA GLY A 202 2.46 5.46 2.63
C GLY A 202 1.20 4.93 3.32
N VAL A 203 1.18 4.97 4.66
CA VAL A 203 -0.01 4.62 5.45
C VAL A 203 -0.83 5.87 5.81
N GLY A 204 -2.09 5.89 5.38
CA GLY A 204 -3.05 6.94 5.74
C GLY A 204 -3.46 6.91 7.21
N PRO A 205 -4.01 8.01 7.76
CA PRO A 205 -4.60 8.00 9.10
C PRO A 205 -5.73 6.96 9.20
N GLY A 206 -5.64 6.06 10.18
CA GLY A 206 -6.61 4.97 10.37
C GLY A 206 -6.30 3.69 9.58
N CYS A 207 -5.26 3.67 8.76
CA CYS A 207 -4.93 2.54 7.89
C CYS A 207 -3.91 1.56 8.49
N TYR A 208 -3.46 1.79 9.73
CA TYR A 208 -2.45 0.95 10.36
C TYR A 208 -2.91 -0.47 10.70
N CYS A 209 -4.23 -0.71 10.75
CA CYS A 209 -4.77 -2.06 10.96
C CYS A 209 -4.67 -2.94 9.70
N VAL A 210 -4.52 -2.34 8.51
CA VAL A 210 -4.36 -3.04 7.22
C VAL A 210 -2.96 -2.92 6.61
N ASN A 211 -2.04 -2.20 7.24
CA ASN A 211 -0.61 -2.36 6.99
C ASN A 211 -0.13 -3.53 7.86
N LEU A 212 -0.18 -4.73 7.29
CA LEU A 212 0.02 -6.00 7.94
C LEU A 212 1.47 -6.46 7.88
N ASP A 213 2.22 -6.09 6.84
CA ASP A 213 3.61 -6.46 6.69
C ASP A 213 4.59 -5.50 7.40
N GLY A 214 4.11 -4.30 7.76
CA GLY A 214 4.84 -3.29 8.52
C GLY A 214 5.81 -2.43 7.71
N ASP A 215 5.75 -2.43 6.38
CA ASP A 215 6.79 -1.83 5.54
C ASP A 215 6.63 -0.30 5.33
N GLY A 216 5.44 0.21 5.59
CA GLY A 216 5.14 1.64 5.61
C GLY A 216 4.14 2.10 4.55
N ASP A 217 3.52 1.20 3.79
CA ASP A 217 2.37 1.52 2.93
C ASP A 217 1.23 0.48 3.05
N VAL A 218 0.25 0.51 2.14
CA VAL A 218 -0.83 -0.48 2.11
C VAL A 218 -0.94 -0.96 0.68
N ASP A 219 -0.41 -2.15 0.40
CA ASP A 219 -0.24 -2.64 -0.96
C ASP A 219 -0.65 -4.11 -1.14
N CYS A 220 -0.12 -4.77 -2.18
CA CYS A 220 -0.48 -6.14 -2.50
C CYS A 220 0.18 -7.18 -1.60
N ASP A 221 1.28 -6.86 -0.94
CA ASP A 221 1.86 -7.72 0.09
C ASP A 221 0.95 -7.74 1.33
N ASP A 222 0.38 -6.59 1.71
CA ASP A 222 -0.67 -6.53 2.74
C ASP A 222 -1.94 -7.27 2.32
N TRP A 223 -2.37 -7.13 1.07
CA TRP A 223 -3.57 -7.83 0.57
C TRP A 223 -3.45 -9.35 0.70
N ASN A 224 -2.26 -9.90 0.40
CA ASN A 224 -2.00 -11.33 0.55
C ASN A 224 -2.11 -11.78 2.02
N LEU A 225 -1.57 -10.99 2.96
CA LEU A 225 -1.69 -11.27 4.39
C LEU A 225 -3.13 -11.13 4.88
N PHE A 226 -3.84 -10.11 4.41
CA PHE A 226 -5.24 -9.86 4.74
C PHE A 226 -6.12 -11.04 4.32
N GLY A 227 -5.91 -11.57 3.11
CA GLY A 227 -6.59 -12.78 2.64
C GLY A 227 -6.31 -14.03 3.48
N ASP A 228 -5.10 -14.18 4.02
CA ASP A 228 -4.72 -15.28 4.92
C ASP A 228 -5.39 -15.18 6.31
N LEU A 229 -5.79 -13.97 6.72
CA LEU A 229 -6.45 -13.69 7.99
C LEU A 229 -7.98 -13.82 7.91
N TRP A 230 -8.54 -13.89 6.70
CA TRP A 230 -9.98 -13.89 6.44
C TRP A 230 -10.73 -15.01 7.18
N THR A 231 -11.77 -14.64 7.92
CA THR A 231 -12.55 -15.56 8.76
C THR A 231 -13.94 -15.85 8.18
N ALA A 232 -14.44 -15.01 7.27
CA ALA A 232 -15.80 -15.06 6.75
C ALA A 232 -15.94 -15.80 5.39
N GLY A 233 -15.66 -17.11 5.38
CA GLY A 233 -15.80 -17.93 4.17
C GLY A 233 -14.60 -17.79 3.22
N ASP A 234 -14.86 -17.68 1.91
CA ASP A 234 -13.79 -17.44 0.93
C ASP A 234 -13.53 -15.93 0.82
N PRO A 235 -12.26 -15.47 0.89
CA PRO A 235 -11.94 -14.05 0.76
C PRO A 235 -12.34 -13.52 -0.62
N PRO A 236 -12.75 -12.23 -0.72
CA PRO A 236 -13.03 -11.61 -2.01
C PRO A 236 -11.76 -11.50 -2.84
N THR A 237 -11.89 -11.26 -4.14
CA THR A 237 -10.75 -10.87 -4.99
C THR A 237 -10.57 -9.36 -4.95
N PHE A 238 -9.33 -8.87 -4.93
CA PHE A 238 -9.03 -7.45 -4.99
C PHE A 238 -8.33 -7.11 -6.30
N ALA A 239 -9.12 -6.58 -7.25
CA ALA A 239 -8.67 -6.34 -8.62
C ALA A 239 -7.35 -5.54 -8.76
N PRO A 240 -7.06 -4.52 -7.91
CA PRO A 240 -5.76 -3.84 -7.94
C PRO A 240 -4.54 -4.76 -7.74
N CYS A 241 -4.70 -5.90 -7.07
CA CYS A 241 -3.64 -6.87 -6.84
C CYS A 241 -3.66 -8.08 -7.77
N GLU A 242 -4.56 -8.08 -8.76
CA GLU A 242 -4.63 -9.12 -9.77
C GLU A 242 -3.79 -8.74 -11.01
N LEU A 243 -3.19 -9.75 -11.65
CA LEU A 243 -2.45 -9.55 -12.89
C LEU A 243 -3.40 -9.28 -14.06
N PRO A 244 -3.18 -8.22 -14.86
CA PRO A 244 -3.91 -8.07 -16.11
C PRO A 244 -3.54 -9.20 -17.07
N GLY A 245 -4.53 -9.75 -17.76
CA GLY A 245 -4.29 -10.67 -18.86
C GLY A 245 -3.63 -9.94 -20.02
N ALA A 246 -2.48 -10.41 -20.50
CA ALA A 246 -1.83 -9.88 -21.69
C ALA A 246 -1.23 -11.02 -22.54
N ALA A 247 -1.46 -10.98 -23.85
CA ALA A 247 -0.96 -11.97 -24.79
C ALA A 247 -0.60 -11.35 -26.14
N PRO A 248 0.35 -11.95 -26.90
CA PRO A 248 0.56 -11.56 -28.28
C PRO A 248 -0.63 -11.98 -29.15
N LEU A 249 -1.21 -11.02 -29.85
CA LEU A 249 -2.13 -11.31 -30.94
C LEU A 249 -1.34 -11.47 -32.24
N GLY A 250 -0.45 -10.53 -32.56
CA GLY A 250 0.38 -10.58 -33.77
C GLY A 250 1.74 -9.93 -33.56
N SER A 251 2.40 -9.60 -34.67
CA SER A 251 3.67 -8.86 -34.63
C SER A 251 3.50 -7.38 -34.26
N ARG A 252 2.28 -6.85 -34.39
CA ARG A 252 1.93 -5.44 -34.17
C ARG A 252 0.78 -5.22 -33.19
N TYR A 253 0.31 -6.29 -32.57
CA TYR A 253 -0.87 -6.29 -31.71
C TYR A 253 -0.65 -7.10 -30.44
N LEU A 254 -1.11 -6.54 -29.33
CA LEU A 254 -1.26 -7.22 -28.04
C LEU A 254 -2.76 -7.30 -27.72
N THR A 255 -3.20 -8.37 -27.06
CA THR A 255 -4.51 -8.37 -26.38
C THR A 255 -4.29 -8.07 -24.91
N ILE A 256 -5.07 -7.15 -24.35
CA ILE A 256 -5.07 -6.84 -22.92
C ILE A 256 -6.48 -7.02 -22.36
N THR A 257 -6.58 -7.71 -21.23
CA THR A 257 -7.82 -7.98 -20.49
C THR A 257 -7.59 -7.56 -19.03
N PRO A 258 -8.19 -6.48 -18.52
CA PRO A 258 -8.07 -6.14 -17.10
C PRO A 258 -8.71 -7.22 -16.22
N PRO A 259 -8.25 -7.36 -14.95
CA PRO A 259 -8.96 -8.16 -13.96
C PRO A 259 -10.40 -7.68 -13.78
N GLU A 260 -11.33 -8.61 -13.58
CA GLU A 260 -12.71 -8.27 -13.27
C GLU A 260 -12.80 -7.55 -11.91
N GLY A 261 -13.67 -6.56 -11.83
CA GLY A 261 -13.83 -5.74 -10.62
C GLY A 261 -14.87 -4.64 -10.81
N PRO A 262 -15.35 -4.04 -9.71
CA PRO A 262 -16.35 -2.97 -9.77
C PRO A 262 -15.77 -1.64 -10.25
N ASP A 263 -14.47 -1.40 -10.04
CA ASP A 263 -13.85 -0.11 -10.25
C ASP A 263 -13.29 0.07 -11.66
N PRO A 264 -13.44 1.27 -12.26
CA PRO A 264 -12.79 1.61 -13.52
C PRO A 264 -11.27 1.55 -13.41
N VAL A 265 -10.63 1.03 -14.45
CA VAL A 265 -9.17 0.89 -14.55
C VAL A 265 -8.66 1.53 -15.84
N ALA A 266 -7.49 2.16 -15.78
CA ALA A 266 -6.73 2.54 -16.97
C ALA A 266 -5.64 1.50 -17.23
N LEU A 267 -5.33 1.21 -18.50
CA LEU A 267 -4.33 0.20 -18.86
C LEU A 267 -3.03 0.91 -19.26
N LEU A 268 -1.95 0.67 -18.53
CA LEU A 268 -0.62 1.21 -18.80
C LEU A 268 0.23 0.17 -19.53
N VAL A 269 0.85 0.58 -20.63
CA VAL A 269 1.80 -0.22 -21.40
C VAL A 269 3.16 0.47 -21.37
N VAL A 270 4.17 -0.29 -20.93
CA VAL A 270 5.56 0.18 -20.80
C VAL A 270 6.46 -0.75 -21.60
N GLY A 271 7.35 -0.21 -22.44
CA GLY A 271 8.33 -1.03 -23.14
C GLY A 271 9.42 -1.56 -22.20
N ASP A 272 10.02 -2.71 -22.53
CA ASP A 272 11.16 -3.24 -21.77
C ASP A 272 12.29 -2.21 -21.72
N SER A 273 12.66 -1.79 -20.51
CA SER A 273 13.74 -0.83 -20.27
C SER A 273 15.09 -1.27 -20.81
N LYS A 274 15.28 -2.56 -21.10
CA LYS A 274 16.51 -3.12 -21.70
C LYS A 274 16.53 -3.05 -23.22
N ASP A 275 15.39 -2.80 -23.86
CA ASP A 275 15.28 -2.70 -25.30
C ASP A 275 15.27 -1.23 -25.74
N PRO A 276 16.35 -0.72 -26.36
CA PRO A 276 16.45 0.68 -26.74
C PRO A 276 15.40 1.11 -27.78
N VAL A 277 14.74 0.18 -28.47
CA VAL A 277 13.68 0.49 -29.45
C VAL A 277 12.41 0.95 -28.74
N VAL A 278 12.09 0.38 -27.58
CA VAL A 278 10.83 0.59 -26.86
C VAL A 278 10.99 1.12 -25.44
N SER A 279 12.21 1.27 -24.93
CA SER A 279 12.49 1.68 -23.53
C SER A 279 11.88 3.01 -23.07
N CYS A 280 11.52 3.88 -24.01
CA CYS A 280 10.84 5.16 -23.76
C CYS A 280 9.31 5.07 -23.78
N VAL A 281 8.76 3.93 -24.23
CA VAL A 281 7.31 3.71 -24.30
C VAL A 281 6.79 3.59 -22.87
N SER A 282 5.95 4.55 -22.50
CA SER A 282 5.16 4.56 -21.29
C SER A 282 3.88 5.35 -21.60
N ARG A 283 2.81 4.61 -21.90
CA ARG A 283 1.59 5.13 -22.51
C ARG A 283 0.37 4.33 -22.04
N TYR A 284 -0.76 5.01 -21.96
CA TYR A 284 -2.04 4.40 -21.62
C TYR A 284 -2.81 3.99 -22.87
N VAL A 285 -3.49 2.86 -22.78
CA VAL A 285 -4.42 2.38 -23.82
C VAL A 285 -5.59 3.35 -23.95
N GLN A 286 -5.91 3.70 -25.19
CA GLN A 286 -7.03 4.56 -25.55
C GLN A 286 -8.23 3.73 -26.00
N ALA A 287 -9.38 4.38 -26.17
CA ALA A 287 -10.65 3.74 -26.50
C ALA A 287 -10.64 2.89 -27.79
N ASP A 288 -9.76 3.23 -28.73
CA ASP A 288 -9.61 2.59 -30.04
C ASP A 288 -8.44 1.58 -30.09
N GLY A 289 -7.84 1.28 -28.94
CA GLY A 289 -6.70 0.38 -28.82
C GLY A 289 -5.34 1.05 -29.08
N THR A 290 -5.30 2.33 -29.46
CA THR A 290 -4.04 3.05 -29.62
C THR A 290 -3.41 3.40 -28.26
N LEU A 291 -2.17 3.86 -28.27
CA LEU A 291 -1.46 4.31 -27.07
C LEU A 291 -1.38 5.84 -27.00
N GLY A 292 -1.64 6.39 -25.80
CA GLY A 292 -1.70 7.83 -25.55
C GLY A 292 -1.10 8.22 -24.20
N ALA A 293 -0.86 9.52 -23.99
CA ALA A 293 -0.24 10.01 -22.76
C ALA A 293 -1.22 10.11 -21.57
N THR A 294 -2.52 10.20 -21.83
CA THR A 294 -3.55 10.42 -20.81
C THR A 294 -4.21 9.10 -20.43
N PRO A 295 -4.36 8.79 -19.12
CA PRO A 295 -5.09 7.61 -18.69
C PRO A 295 -6.57 7.70 -19.06
N VAL A 296 -7.12 6.58 -19.53
CA VAL A 296 -8.54 6.41 -19.83
C VAL A 296 -9.09 5.34 -18.89
N TYR A 297 -9.93 5.75 -17.95
CA TYR A 297 -10.53 4.82 -16.99
C TYR A 297 -11.86 4.30 -17.55
N ARG A 298 -11.99 2.97 -17.61
CA ARG A 298 -13.22 2.28 -18.02
C ARG A 298 -13.47 1.09 -17.11
N ALA A 299 -14.73 0.68 -17.00
CA ALA A 299 -15.07 -0.57 -16.35
C ALA A 299 -14.28 -1.74 -17.00
N PRO A 300 -13.85 -2.76 -16.22
CA PRO A 300 -13.13 -3.89 -16.78
C PRO A 300 -13.92 -4.64 -17.85
N SER A 301 -15.23 -4.79 -17.66
CA SER A 301 -16.12 -5.51 -18.58
C SER A 301 -17.41 -4.73 -18.87
N GLY A 302 -18.17 -5.20 -19.86
CA GLY A 302 -19.48 -4.64 -20.24
C GLY A 302 -19.46 -3.80 -21.53
N PRO A 303 -20.62 -3.24 -21.95
CA PRO A 303 -20.78 -2.63 -23.27
C PRO A 303 -19.81 -1.49 -23.59
N ASP A 304 -19.46 -0.69 -22.56
CA ASP A 304 -18.54 0.44 -22.66
C ASP A 304 -17.19 0.17 -21.97
N GLY A 305 -17.03 -1.03 -21.40
CA GLY A 305 -15.84 -1.47 -20.68
C GLY A 305 -14.72 -1.92 -21.61
N TRP A 306 -13.57 -2.23 -21.03
CA TRP A 306 -12.41 -2.73 -21.79
C TRP A 306 -12.66 -4.10 -22.41
N ASN A 307 -13.32 -5.01 -21.68
CA ASN A 307 -13.40 -6.43 -22.02
C ASN A 307 -11.99 -6.96 -22.37
N THR A 308 -11.79 -7.47 -23.57
CA THR A 308 -10.44 -7.66 -24.13
C THR A 308 -10.25 -6.66 -25.25
N ILE A 309 -9.17 -5.88 -25.19
CA ILE A 309 -8.84 -4.88 -26.20
C ILE A 309 -7.56 -5.24 -26.96
N ASN A 310 -7.61 -5.07 -28.27
CA ASN A 310 -6.45 -5.19 -29.15
C ASN A 310 -5.68 -3.87 -29.12
N VAL A 311 -4.49 -3.88 -28.55
CA VAL A 311 -3.61 -2.72 -28.42
C VAL A 311 -2.62 -2.69 -29.58
N HIS A 312 -2.51 -1.53 -30.22
CA HIS A 312 -1.73 -1.31 -31.43
C HIS A 312 -1.24 0.13 -31.54
N GLY A 313 -0.56 0.44 -32.63
CA GLY A 313 0.01 1.76 -32.94
C GLY A 313 1.51 1.70 -33.21
N PRO A 314 2.15 2.86 -33.41
CA PRO A 314 3.57 2.95 -33.75
C PRO A 314 4.49 2.47 -32.63
N GLU A 315 4.06 2.54 -31.37
CA GLU A 315 4.84 2.10 -30.20
C GLU A 315 4.88 0.58 -30.01
N ILE A 316 3.93 -0.16 -30.57
CA ILE A 316 3.88 -1.63 -30.52
C ILE A 316 4.61 -2.18 -31.75
N VAL A 317 5.81 -2.70 -31.57
CA VAL A 317 6.68 -3.16 -32.67
C VAL A 317 6.96 -4.67 -32.53
N PRO A 318 7.36 -5.36 -33.61
CA PRO A 318 7.63 -6.80 -33.57
C PRO A 318 8.84 -7.17 -32.71
N ASP A 319 8.84 -8.41 -32.22
CA ASP A 319 9.93 -9.01 -31.42
C ASP A 319 10.37 -8.13 -30.22
N ALA A 320 9.43 -7.38 -29.64
CA ALA A 320 9.67 -6.49 -28.51
C ALA A 320 8.84 -6.92 -27.30
N LYS A 321 9.36 -6.59 -26.12
CA LYS A 321 8.73 -6.91 -24.83
C LYS A 321 8.09 -5.67 -24.23
N TYR A 322 6.94 -5.88 -23.62
CA TYR A 322 6.15 -4.87 -22.94
C TYR A 322 5.71 -5.39 -21.57
N ILE A 323 5.61 -4.46 -20.63
CA ILE A 323 4.99 -4.62 -19.33
C ILE A 323 3.61 -3.97 -19.40
N VAL A 324 2.61 -4.71 -18.95
CA VAL A 324 1.23 -4.25 -18.83
C VAL A 324 0.87 -4.18 -17.34
N ARG A 325 0.27 -3.08 -16.94
CA ARG A 325 -0.27 -2.85 -15.59
C ARG A 325 -1.64 -2.19 -15.67
N GLY A 326 -2.54 -2.55 -14.76
CA GLY A 326 -3.73 -1.76 -14.47
C GLY A 326 -3.35 -0.56 -13.60
N ASP A 327 -4.00 0.58 -13.82
CA ASP A 327 -3.90 1.78 -13.01
C ASP A 327 -5.29 2.08 -12.44
N TYR A 328 -5.44 1.92 -11.15
CA TYR A 328 -6.66 2.13 -10.36
C TYR A 328 -6.68 3.49 -9.66
N GLY A 329 -5.66 4.32 -9.91
CA GLY A 329 -5.49 5.59 -9.24
C GLY A 329 -6.29 6.70 -9.91
N VAL A 330 -5.75 7.91 -9.81
CA VAL A 330 -6.31 9.09 -10.49
C VAL A 330 -5.26 9.75 -11.37
N PRO A 331 -5.64 10.56 -12.38
CA PRO A 331 -4.69 11.25 -13.22
C PRO A 331 -3.64 12.03 -12.40
N GLY A 332 -2.37 11.63 -12.53
CA GLY A 332 -1.22 12.24 -11.83
C GLY A 332 -0.82 11.56 -10.51
N ALA A 333 -1.59 10.59 -10.03
CA ALA A 333 -1.27 9.74 -8.89
C ALA A 333 -1.69 8.30 -9.22
N PRO A 334 -0.88 7.59 -10.04
CA PRO A 334 -1.21 6.24 -10.49
C PRO A 334 -1.13 5.25 -9.32
N LEU A 335 -2.03 4.27 -9.33
CA LEU A 335 -2.06 3.17 -8.37
C LEU A 335 -1.99 1.88 -9.17
N LEU A 336 -0.78 1.32 -9.28
CA LEU A 336 -0.48 0.34 -10.31
C LEU A 336 -0.58 -1.10 -9.79
N SER A 337 -1.26 -1.94 -10.56
CA SER A 337 -1.29 -3.39 -10.30
C SER A 337 0.08 -4.04 -10.46
N PRO A 338 0.24 -5.30 -10.02
CA PRO A 338 1.35 -6.14 -10.43
C PRO A 338 1.51 -6.18 -11.96
N SER A 339 2.74 -6.33 -12.42
CA SER A 339 3.09 -6.29 -13.85
C SER A 339 2.96 -7.65 -14.54
N GLN A 340 2.26 -7.67 -15.68
CA GLN A 340 2.30 -8.78 -16.63
C GLN A 340 3.27 -8.44 -17.77
N MET A 341 4.24 -9.32 -18.05
CA MET A 341 5.12 -9.17 -19.22
C MET A 341 4.53 -9.89 -20.44
N VAL A 342 4.62 -9.27 -21.61
CA VAL A 342 4.18 -9.83 -22.89
C VAL A 342 5.19 -9.48 -23.98
N ALA A 343 5.35 -10.36 -24.97
CA ALA A 343 6.21 -10.12 -26.12
C ALA A 343 5.36 -10.18 -27.39
N THR A 344 5.52 -9.22 -28.30
CA THR A 344 4.94 -9.30 -29.65
C THR A 344 5.61 -10.42 -30.45
N ARG A 345 4.95 -10.88 -31.51
CA ARG A 345 5.48 -11.96 -32.35
C ARG A 345 6.58 -11.47 -33.29
N LEU A 346 7.33 -12.43 -33.83
CA LEU A 346 8.28 -12.20 -34.90
C LEU A 346 7.57 -11.55 -36.10
N TRP A 347 8.21 -10.55 -36.70
CA TRP A 347 7.61 -9.82 -37.81
C TRP A 347 7.37 -10.73 -39.02
N GLY A 348 6.12 -10.78 -39.50
CA GLY A 348 5.77 -11.60 -40.66
C GLY A 348 5.59 -13.09 -40.37
N ASP A 349 5.72 -13.54 -39.12
CA ASP A 349 5.32 -14.89 -38.69
C ASP A 349 3.85 -14.86 -38.22
N VAL A 350 2.95 -15.17 -39.15
CA VAL A 350 1.49 -15.18 -38.94
C VAL A 350 0.97 -16.55 -38.55
N GLU A 351 1.73 -17.61 -38.81
CA GLU A 351 1.35 -18.98 -38.41
C GLU A 351 1.90 -19.39 -37.03
N HIS A 352 2.69 -18.51 -36.41
CA HIS A 352 3.17 -18.58 -35.03
C HIS A 352 4.10 -19.78 -34.78
N ASN A 353 4.99 -20.05 -35.73
CA ASN A 353 5.94 -21.16 -35.63
C ASN A 353 7.41 -20.71 -35.53
N ASP A 354 7.63 -19.41 -35.27
CA ASP A 354 8.92 -18.74 -35.16
C ASP A 354 9.74 -18.76 -36.47
N ILE A 355 9.09 -18.96 -37.62
CA ILE A 355 9.74 -19.04 -38.94
C ILE A 355 8.93 -18.29 -40.01
N VAL A 356 9.46 -17.17 -40.46
CA VAL A 356 8.90 -16.43 -41.61
C VAL A 356 9.20 -17.16 -42.92
N ASN A 357 8.17 -17.63 -43.62
CA ASN A 357 8.28 -18.40 -44.85
C ASN A 357 7.11 -18.11 -45.83
N PHE A 358 6.98 -18.93 -46.89
CA PHE A 358 5.92 -18.75 -47.88
C PHE A 358 4.52 -19.07 -47.37
N SER A 359 4.39 -19.91 -46.34
CA SER A 359 3.12 -20.17 -45.66
C SER A 359 2.56 -18.88 -45.10
N ASP A 360 3.41 -18.09 -44.41
CA ASP A 360 3.01 -16.81 -43.84
C ASP A 360 2.48 -15.83 -44.87
N ILE A 361 3.25 -15.65 -45.94
CA ILE A 361 2.85 -14.78 -47.06
C ILE A 361 1.53 -15.26 -47.67
N SER A 362 1.32 -16.58 -47.74
CA SER A 362 0.08 -17.16 -48.28
C SER A 362 -1.13 -16.87 -47.39
N TRP A 363 -0.96 -16.86 -46.07
CA TRP A 363 -2.02 -16.51 -45.13
C TRP A 363 -2.43 -15.04 -45.31
N ILE A 364 -1.46 -14.13 -45.39
CA ILE A 364 -1.74 -12.70 -45.65
C ILE A 364 -2.43 -12.50 -47.00
N VAL A 365 -2.04 -13.27 -48.04
CA VAL A 365 -2.75 -13.27 -49.34
C VAL A 365 -4.20 -13.75 -49.20
N PHE A 366 -4.50 -14.72 -48.34
CA PHE A 366 -5.89 -15.10 -48.04
C PHE A 366 -6.64 -13.99 -47.31
N GLY A 367 -6.02 -13.32 -46.33
CA GLY A 367 -6.57 -12.14 -45.68
C GLY A 367 -6.90 -11.03 -46.69
N PHE A 368 -6.00 -10.75 -47.63
CA PHE A 368 -6.22 -9.80 -48.73
C PHE A 368 -7.42 -10.18 -49.62
N GLN A 369 -7.68 -11.48 -49.78
CA GLN A 369 -8.85 -11.99 -50.49
C GLN A 369 -10.13 -12.00 -49.64
N GLY A 370 -10.08 -11.51 -48.39
CA GLY A 370 -11.18 -11.47 -47.44
C GLY A 370 -11.43 -12.78 -46.69
N ASN A 371 -10.46 -13.70 -46.69
CA ASN A 371 -10.55 -14.98 -45.99
C ASN A 371 -9.72 -14.96 -44.69
N TYR A 372 -10.42 -14.89 -43.56
CA TYR A 372 -9.87 -14.85 -42.21
C TYR A 372 -10.10 -16.16 -41.43
N SER A 373 -10.19 -17.29 -42.14
CA SER A 373 -10.44 -18.61 -41.50
C SER A 373 -9.20 -19.23 -40.86
N LEU A 374 -8.00 -18.75 -41.22
CA LEU A 374 -6.72 -19.27 -40.73
C LEU A 374 -6.09 -18.37 -39.67
N ALA A 375 -6.29 -17.06 -39.79
CA ALA A 375 -5.80 -16.04 -38.87
C ALA A 375 -6.74 -14.82 -38.90
N SER A 376 -6.71 -14.02 -37.84
CA SER A 376 -7.41 -12.74 -37.74
C SER A 376 -6.71 -11.66 -38.58
N LEU A 377 -7.38 -10.52 -38.72
CA LEU A 377 -6.80 -9.37 -39.39
C LEU A 377 -5.54 -8.88 -38.66
N GLU A 378 -5.61 -8.77 -37.34
CA GLU A 378 -4.53 -8.27 -36.48
C GLU A 378 -3.30 -9.19 -36.48
N GLU A 379 -3.51 -10.49 -36.62
CA GLU A 379 -2.44 -11.46 -36.84
C GLU A 379 -1.73 -11.17 -38.17
N MET A 380 -2.51 -10.96 -39.24
CA MET A 380 -2.03 -10.79 -40.62
C MET A 380 -1.55 -9.40 -41.00
N GLU A 381 -1.86 -8.39 -40.19
CA GLU A 381 -1.46 -7.02 -40.42
C GLU A 381 0.01 -6.83 -40.05
N THR A 382 0.83 -6.70 -41.09
CA THR A 382 2.29 -6.65 -40.99
C THR A 382 2.86 -5.33 -41.49
N ALA A 383 1.98 -4.44 -42.00
CA ALA A 383 2.30 -3.07 -42.33
C ALA A 383 3.02 -2.38 -41.13
N PRO A 384 4.18 -1.75 -41.35
CA PRO A 384 5.17 -1.63 -40.29
C PRO A 384 5.14 -0.32 -39.51
N CYS A 385 4.51 0.73 -40.01
CA CYS A 385 4.62 2.02 -39.32
C CYS A 385 3.44 2.24 -38.39
N ASP A 386 2.25 1.99 -38.91
CA ASP A 386 1.00 2.14 -38.16
C ASP A 386 0.01 1.09 -38.68
N PRO A 387 -0.47 0.18 -37.82
CA PRO A 387 -1.54 -0.73 -38.18
C PRO A 387 -2.79 0.07 -38.56
N GLU A 388 -3.23 -0.10 -39.80
CA GLU A 388 -4.33 0.65 -40.43
C GLU A 388 -5.67 -0.11 -40.41
N GLY A 389 -5.68 -1.33 -39.86
CA GLY A 389 -6.85 -2.19 -39.73
C GLY A 389 -7.33 -2.79 -41.04
N ILE A 390 -6.45 -2.93 -42.05
CA ILE A 390 -6.80 -3.39 -43.40
C ILE A 390 -5.68 -4.24 -43.99
N ILE A 391 -5.97 -5.51 -44.30
CA ILE A 391 -5.05 -6.34 -45.09
C ILE A 391 -5.05 -5.91 -46.55
N ASN A 392 -3.93 -5.40 -47.02
CA ASN A 392 -3.74 -4.96 -48.39
C ASN A 392 -2.41 -5.43 -49.00
N PHE A 393 -2.08 -4.92 -50.19
CA PHE A 393 -0.86 -5.34 -50.89
C PHE A 393 0.41 -4.94 -50.13
N THR A 394 0.34 -3.89 -49.32
CA THR A 394 1.43 -3.42 -48.47
C THR A 394 1.83 -4.51 -47.48
N ASP A 395 0.90 -5.14 -46.77
CA ASP A 395 1.18 -6.25 -45.85
C ASP A 395 1.93 -7.40 -46.53
N ILE A 396 1.48 -7.78 -47.73
CA ILE A 396 2.14 -8.83 -48.53
C ILE A 396 3.59 -8.42 -48.84
N GLN A 397 3.83 -7.17 -49.24
CA GLN A 397 5.18 -6.68 -49.51
C GLN A 397 6.07 -6.70 -48.26
N TRP A 398 5.53 -6.33 -47.10
CA TRP A 398 6.26 -6.31 -45.85
C TRP A 398 6.58 -7.71 -45.33
N ALA A 399 5.65 -8.66 -45.45
CA ALA A 399 5.92 -10.06 -45.16
C ALA A 399 7.02 -10.64 -46.07
N VAL A 400 7.03 -10.29 -47.37
CA VAL A 400 8.11 -10.67 -48.29
C VAL A 400 9.45 -10.06 -47.86
N ARG A 401 9.47 -8.80 -47.38
CA ARG A 401 10.69 -8.17 -46.87
C ARG A 401 11.21 -8.88 -45.62
N SER A 402 10.34 -9.21 -44.68
CA SER A 402 10.70 -10.00 -43.50
C SER A 402 11.28 -11.36 -43.90
N PHE A 403 10.62 -12.07 -44.83
CA PHE A 403 11.12 -13.32 -45.40
C PHE A 403 12.51 -13.18 -46.05
N MET A 404 12.81 -12.04 -46.67
CA MET A 404 14.13 -11.73 -47.24
C MET A 404 15.18 -11.36 -46.18
N GLY A 405 14.82 -11.33 -44.90
CA GLY A 405 15.71 -10.97 -43.78
C GLY A 405 15.97 -9.47 -43.67
N VAL A 406 15.11 -8.63 -44.24
CA VAL A 406 15.18 -7.17 -44.06
C VAL A 406 14.72 -6.84 -42.65
N GLY A 407 15.46 -5.98 -41.93
CA GLY A 407 15.07 -5.55 -40.59
C GLY A 407 13.83 -4.68 -40.61
N PHE A 408 13.05 -4.72 -39.53
CA PHE A 408 11.80 -3.98 -39.42
C PHE A 408 11.95 -2.46 -39.68
N PHE A 409 13.03 -1.86 -39.17
CA PHE A 409 13.31 -0.44 -39.30
C PHE A 409 14.19 -0.07 -40.51
N ASP A 410 14.55 -1.04 -41.36
CA ASP A 410 15.38 -0.80 -42.54
C ASP A 410 14.56 -0.16 -43.68
N GLY A 411 14.10 1.09 -43.50
CA GLY A 411 13.85 2.01 -44.61
C GLY A 411 12.58 2.86 -44.61
N GLU A 412 11.59 2.64 -43.73
CA GLU A 412 10.34 3.46 -43.76
C GLU A 412 9.76 3.83 -42.40
N CYS A 413 10.05 3.07 -41.33
CA CYS A 413 9.55 3.36 -39.99
C CYS A 413 10.65 3.79 -39.04
N THR A 414 10.32 4.72 -38.16
CA THR A 414 11.21 5.22 -37.11
C THR A 414 11.00 4.39 -35.85
N PRO A 415 12.06 3.88 -35.21
CA PRO A 415 11.94 3.27 -33.88
C PRO A 415 11.22 4.22 -32.91
N PRO A 416 10.33 3.73 -32.04
CA PRO A 416 9.59 4.57 -31.10
C PRO A 416 10.49 5.50 -30.26
N CYS A 417 11.69 5.02 -29.93
CA CYS A 417 12.62 5.70 -29.02
C CYS A 417 13.90 6.23 -29.67
N SER A 418 13.96 6.33 -31.01
CA SER A 418 15.14 6.86 -31.73
C SER A 418 15.18 8.38 -31.81
#